data_AF-A0A0Q6TGR9-F1
#
_entry.id   AF-A0A0Q6TGR9-F1
#
_cell.length_a   1.000
_cell.length_b   1.000
_cell.length_c   1.000
_cell.angle_alpha   90.00
_cell.angle_beta   90.00
_cell.angle_gamma   90.00
#
_symmetry.space_group_name_H-M   'P 1'
#
loop_
_entity.id
_entity.type
_entity.pdbx_description
1 polymer ?
#
loop_
_entity_poly.entity_id
_entity_poly.type
_entity_poly.pdbx_seq_one_letter_code
_entity_poly.pdbx_strand_id
1 'polypeptide(L)'
;MKSYATLARRAVRVLGHPNSGWSPADPDDDNAPEIEFRFEITDDGNKNFLLVCHSLDGRYAADTWHETLEEAVAFAQDSYDIAPSEWMMSGPTT
;
A
#
# COMPACT_ATOMS: atom_id res chain seq x y z
N MET A 1 -3.48 -17.14 1.09
CA MET A 1 -3.60 -15.69 1.01
C MET A 1 -4.54 -15.36 -0.13
N LYS A 2 -5.73 -14.88 0.24
CA LYS A 2 -6.76 -14.30 -0.60
C LYS A 2 -6.53 -12.79 -0.64
N SER A 3 -6.70 -12.21 -1.82
CA SER A 3 -6.73 -10.76 -2.03
C SER A 3 -8.12 -10.22 -1.73
N TYR A 4 -8.20 -9.06 -1.08
CA TYR A 4 -9.45 -8.37 -0.75
C TYR A 4 -9.59 -7.06 -1.51
N ALA A 5 -8.49 -6.34 -1.73
CA ALA A 5 -8.48 -5.08 -2.44
C ALA A 5 -7.18 -4.94 -3.22
N THR A 6 -7.25 -4.41 -4.44
CA THR A 6 -6.07 -4.13 -5.25
C THR A 6 -6.13 -2.72 -5.83
N LEU A 7 -4.98 -2.05 -5.87
CA LEU A 7 -4.77 -0.83 -6.63
C LEU A 7 -3.57 -1.06 -7.55
N ALA A 8 -3.84 -1.04 -8.86
CA ALA A 8 -2.85 -1.44 -9.85
C ALA A 8 -1.65 -0.48 -9.94
N ARG A 9 -1.89 0.81 -9.70
CA ARG A 9 -0.88 1.87 -9.74
C ARG A 9 -1.25 3.05 -8.85
N ARG A 10 -0.27 3.59 -8.14
CA ARG A 10 -0.29 4.91 -7.47
C ARG A 10 1.13 5.45 -7.50
N ALA A 11 1.27 6.71 -7.88
CA ALA A 11 2.49 7.46 -7.71
C ALA A 11 2.66 7.84 -6.24
N VAL A 12 3.81 7.53 -5.65
CA VAL A 12 4.16 7.83 -4.26
C VAL A 12 5.51 8.51 -4.24
N ARG A 13 5.61 9.62 -3.52
CA ARG A 13 6.91 10.27 -3.24
C ARG A 13 7.59 9.53 -2.11
N VAL A 14 8.87 9.18 -2.29
CA VAL A 14 9.59 8.32 -1.34
C VAL A 14 10.86 8.99 -0.82
N LEU A 15 11.10 8.87 0.48
CA LEU A 15 12.37 9.19 1.12
C LEU A 15 13.15 7.91 1.44
N GLY A 16 14.48 8.02 1.48
CA GLY A 16 15.36 6.91 1.83
C GLY A 16 15.71 6.01 0.64
N HIS A 17 16.20 4.80 0.94
CA HIS A 17 16.72 3.87 -0.04
C HIS A 17 16.19 2.46 0.25
N PRO A 18 15.84 1.66 -0.77
CA PRO A 18 15.13 0.38 -0.59
C PRO A 18 15.85 -0.60 0.35
N ASN A 19 17.19 -0.56 0.37
CA ASN A 19 18.02 -1.46 1.17
C ASN A 19 18.45 -0.91 2.54
N SER A 20 18.07 0.32 2.90
CA SER A 20 18.47 0.95 4.17
C SER A 20 17.31 1.60 4.93
N GLY A 21 16.07 1.30 4.53
CA GLY A 21 14.86 1.92 5.05
C GLY A 21 14.38 3.05 4.14
N TRP A 22 13.07 3.10 3.97
CA TRP A 22 12.37 4.09 3.16
C TRP A 22 10.98 4.35 3.77
N SER A 23 10.40 5.48 3.42
CA SER A 23 9.04 5.86 3.82
C SER A 23 8.38 6.70 2.72
N PRO A 24 7.04 6.84 2.73
CA PRO A 24 6.38 7.94 2.06
C PRO A 24 7.02 9.27 2.50
N ALA A 25 7.17 10.20 1.57
CA ALA A 25 7.66 11.55 1.84
C ALA A 25 6.53 12.43 2.39
N ASP A 26 6.87 13.39 3.24
CA ASP A 26 5.91 14.41 3.65
C ASP A 26 5.58 15.34 2.45
N PRO A 27 4.43 16.03 2.47
CA PRO A 27 4.06 16.95 1.40
C PRO A 27 5.13 18.01 1.09
N ASP A 28 5.86 18.45 2.12
CA ASP A 28 6.85 19.52 2.07
C ASP A 28 8.25 19.03 1.60
N ASP A 29 8.43 17.73 1.35
CA ASP A 29 9.71 17.17 0.89
C ASP A 29 9.93 17.35 -0.61
N ASP A 30 10.13 18.59 -1.07
CA ASP A 30 10.21 18.99 -2.49
C ASP A 30 11.13 18.14 -3.40
N ASN A 31 12.16 17.49 -2.84
CA ASN A 31 13.14 16.70 -3.61
C ASN A 31 12.86 15.18 -3.63
N ALA A 32 11.80 14.71 -2.98
CA ALA A 32 11.47 13.29 -2.96
C ALA A 32 11.06 12.79 -4.36
N PRO A 33 11.72 11.76 -4.91
CA PRO A 33 11.35 11.18 -6.20
C PRO A 33 9.98 10.52 -6.13
N GLU A 34 9.23 10.62 -7.22
CA GLU A 34 7.96 9.92 -7.40
C GLU A 34 8.19 8.55 -8.03
N ILE A 35 7.66 7.51 -7.39
CA ILE A 35 7.78 6.11 -7.80
C ILE A 35 6.38 5.52 -7.91
N GLU A 36 6.11 4.76 -8.97
CA GLU A 36 4.83 4.04 -9.10
C GLU A 36 4.84 2.74 -8.30
N PHE A 37 3.78 2.54 -7.50
CA PHE A 37 3.55 1.35 -6.70
C PHE A 37 2.24 0.66 -7.07
N ARG A 38 2.24 -0.67 -6.97
CA ARG A 38 1.05 -1.48 -6.79
C ARG A 38 0.79 -1.64 -5.30
N PHE A 39 -0.49 -1.64 -4.94
CA PHE A 39 -0.94 -1.99 -3.60
C PHE A 39 -1.93 -3.15 -3.61
N GLU A 40 -1.88 -3.95 -2.57
CA GLU A 40 -2.78 -5.08 -2.35
C GLU A 40 -3.08 -5.23 -0.86
N ILE A 41 -4.33 -5.54 -0.52
CA ILE A 41 -4.69 -5.96 0.84
C ILE A 41 -5.00 -7.46 0.80
N THR A 42 -4.23 -8.26 1.54
CA THR A 42 -4.36 -9.73 1.61
C THR A 42 -4.63 -10.21 3.04
N ASP A 43 -5.13 -11.43 3.23
CA ASP A 43 -5.06 -12.06 4.56
C ASP A 43 -3.63 -12.48 4.94
N ASP A 44 -3.34 -12.45 6.23
CA ASP A 44 -2.11 -12.98 6.82
C ASP A 44 -2.15 -14.51 7.07
N GLY A 45 -3.25 -15.18 6.70
CA GLY A 45 -3.53 -16.59 6.98
C GLY A 45 -4.12 -16.88 8.36
N ASN A 46 -4.22 -15.89 9.25
CA ASN A 46 -4.64 -16.01 10.65
C ASN A 46 -5.70 -14.96 11.06
N LYS A 47 -6.58 -14.60 10.12
CA LYS A 47 -7.73 -13.67 10.25
C LYS A 47 -7.39 -12.17 10.23
N ASN A 48 -6.12 -11.79 10.10
CA ASN A 48 -5.73 -10.38 10.01
C ASN A 48 -5.36 -10.03 8.56
N PHE A 49 -5.01 -8.77 8.33
CA PHE A 49 -4.78 -8.23 6.99
C PHE A 49 -3.38 -7.63 6.87
N LEU A 50 -2.81 -7.78 5.68
CA LEU A 50 -1.56 -7.14 5.28
C LEU A 50 -1.88 -6.14 4.17
N LEU A 51 -1.50 -4.88 4.34
CA LEU A 51 -1.35 -3.94 3.24
C LEU A 51 0.04 -4.12 2.66
N VAL A 52 0.13 -4.66 1.46
CA VAL A 52 1.38 -4.92 0.75
C VAL A 52 1.55 -3.91 -0.36
N CYS A 53 2.75 -3.35 -0.48
CA CYS A 53 3.12 -2.45 -1.57
C CYS A 53 4.42 -2.90 -2.25
N HIS A 54 4.43 -2.78 -3.58
CA HIS A 54 5.59 -3.06 -4.41
C HIS A 54 5.73 -1.99 -5.49
N SER A 55 6.91 -1.40 -5.63
CA SER A 55 7.16 -0.50 -6.75
C SER A 55 7.16 -1.27 -8.07
N LEU A 56 6.67 -0.65 -9.14
CA LEU A 56 6.59 -1.28 -10.46
C LEU A 56 7.97 -1.54 -11.07
N ASP A 57 9.01 -0.83 -10.61
CA ASP A 57 10.41 -1.09 -10.96
C ASP A 57 11.06 -2.22 -10.12
N GLY A 58 10.33 -2.77 -9.15
CA GLY A 58 10.75 -3.91 -8.33
C GLY A 58 11.79 -3.58 -7.26
N ARG A 59 12.07 -2.30 -7.00
CA ARG A 59 13.11 -1.88 -6.04
C ARG A 59 12.60 -1.72 -4.62
N TYR A 60 11.38 -1.25 -4.45
CA TYR A 60 10.78 -0.94 -3.16
C TYR A 60 9.68 -1.93 -2.85
N ALA A 61 9.66 -2.41 -1.62
CA ALA A 61 8.61 -3.26 -1.09
C ALA A 61 8.46 -3.01 0.40
N ALA A 62 7.23 -3.06 0.88
CA ALA A 62 6.91 -3.04 2.29
C ALA A 62 5.52 -3.65 2.51
N ASP A 63 5.29 -4.13 3.72
CA ASP A 63 3.99 -4.54 4.20
C ASP A 63 3.72 -3.95 5.59
N THR A 64 2.45 -3.69 5.87
CA THR A 64 1.98 -3.33 7.22
C THR A 64 0.82 -4.21 7.62
N TRP A 65 0.83 -4.66 8.86
CA TRP A 65 -0.16 -5.55 9.44
C TRP A 65 -1.27 -4.76 10.14
N HIS A 66 -2.52 -5.21 10.00
CA HIS A 66 -3.73 -4.60 10.55
C HIS A 66 -4.73 -5.67 11.01
N GLU A 67 -5.49 -5.39 12.07
CA GLU A 67 -6.49 -6.34 12.60
C GLU A 67 -7.69 -6.48 11.67
N THR A 68 -8.04 -5.40 10.97
CA THR A 68 -9.23 -5.33 10.09
C THR A 68 -8.91 -4.82 8.69
N LEU A 69 -9.79 -5.11 7.74
CA LEU A 69 -9.70 -4.58 6.37
C LEU A 69 -9.87 -3.06 6.38
N GLU A 70 -10.75 -2.54 7.23
CA GLU A 70 -11.03 -1.12 7.40
C GLU A 70 -9.78 -0.37 7.88
N GLU A 71 -9.03 -0.92 8.84
CA GLU A 71 -7.76 -0.35 9.29
C GLU A 71 -6.70 -0.34 8.19
N ALA A 72 -6.58 -1.42 7.42
CA ALA A 72 -5.65 -1.46 6.30
C ALA A 72 -5.98 -0.41 5.22
N VAL A 73 -7.27 -0.20 4.93
CA VAL A 73 -7.73 0.86 4.01
C VAL A 73 -7.48 2.25 4.59
N ALA A 74 -7.76 2.47 5.88
CA ALA A 74 -7.53 3.75 6.55
C ALA A 74 -6.03 4.11 6.56
N PHE A 75 -5.17 3.15 6.89
CA PHE A 75 -3.73 3.34 6.84
C PHE A 75 -3.24 3.70 5.42
N ALA A 76 -3.80 3.05 4.39
CA ALA A 76 -3.47 3.36 3.01
C ALA A 76 -3.89 4.77 2.59
N GLN A 77 -5.05 5.23 3.07
CA GLN A 77 -5.50 6.60 2.87
C GLN A 77 -4.56 7.59 3.56
N ASP A 78 -4.21 7.36 4.82
CA ASP A 78 -3.38 8.29 5.60
C ASP A 78 -1.92 8.33 5.11
N SER A 79 -1.35 7.19 4.72
CA SER A 79 0.08 7.09 4.38
C SER A 79 0.39 7.27 2.89
N TYR A 80 -0.57 6.99 2.02
CA TYR A 80 -0.35 6.96 0.57
C TYR A 80 -1.39 7.74 -0.23
N ASP A 81 -2.32 8.44 0.45
CA ASP A 81 -3.41 9.21 -0.17
C ASP A 81 -4.26 8.35 -1.13
N ILE A 82 -4.53 7.10 -0.73
CA ILE A 82 -5.37 6.17 -1.49
C ILE A 82 -6.78 6.18 -0.90
N ALA A 83 -7.74 6.75 -1.63
CA ALA A 83 -9.11 6.78 -1.17
C ALA A 83 -9.77 5.38 -1.23
N PRO A 84 -10.71 5.06 -0.32
CA PRO A 84 -11.44 3.79 -0.31
C PRO A 84 -12.09 3.43 -1.66
N SER A 85 -12.52 4.44 -2.43
CA SER A 85 -13.17 4.26 -3.73
C SER A 85 -12.24 3.87 -4.88
N GLU A 86 -10.93 3.99 -4.69
CA GLU A 86 -9.94 3.68 -5.74
C GLU A 86 -9.56 2.20 -5.77
N TRP A 87 -9.88 1.48 -4.70
CA TRP A 87 -9.65 0.05 -4.60
C TRP A 87 -10.60 -0.73 -5.51
N MET A 88 -10.03 -1.66 -6.27
CA MET A 88 -10.82 -2.73 -6.87
C MET A 88 -11.08 -3.80 -5.79
N MET A 89 -12.28 -3.73 -5.20
CA MET A 89 -12.71 -4.67 -4.17
C MET A 89 -12.99 -6.04 -4.76
N SER A 90 -12.41 -7.07 -4.15
CA SER A 90 -12.72 -8.47 -4.42
C SER A 90 -14.00 -8.81 -3.66
N GLY A 91 -15.16 -8.61 -4.30
CA GLY A 91 -16.45 -8.89 -3.67
C GLY A 91 -16.58 -10.34 -3.19
N PRO A 92 -17.51 -10.64 -2.26
CA PRO A 92 -17.87 -12.02 -1.99
C PRO A 92 -18.41 -12.62 -3.29
N THR A 93 -17.79 -13.69 -3.78
CA THR A 93 -18.46 -14.58 -4.74
C THR A 93 -19.73 -15.05 -4.04
N THR A 94 -20.88 -14.59 -4.54
CA THR A 94 -22.21 -14.93 -4.01
C THR A 94 -22.46 -16.43 -4.17
#